data_AF-Q4R9Z3-F1
#
_entry.id   AF-Q4R9Z3-F1
#
_cell.length_a   1.000
_cell.length_b   1.000
_cell.length_c   1.000
_cell.angle_alpha   90.00
_cell.angle_beta   90.00
_cell.angle_gamma   90.00
#
_symmetry.space_group_name_H-M   'P 1'
#
loop_
_entity.id
_entity.type
_entity.pdbx_description
1 polymer ?
#
loop_
_entity_poly.entity_id
_entity_poly.type
_entity_poly.pdbx_seq_one_letter_code
_entity_poly.pdbx_strand_id
1 'polypeptide(L)' 'VQADGADEGCVTFVMHDEDHTLGNSLRYMVMKNEDVEFCGYTITHPSENKINFRIQTRGK' A
#
# COMPACT_ATOMS: atom_id res chain seq x y z
N VAL A 1 -0.63 -9.72 -5.50
CA VAL A 1 -1.94 -9.68 -6.21
C VAL A 1 -2.49 -8.26 -6.14
N GLN A 2 -3.05 -7.71 -7.23
CA GLN A 2 -3.63 -6.37 -7.28
C GLN A 2 -5.16 -6.44 -7.13
N ALA A 3 -5.71 -5.59 -6.27
CA ALA A 3 -7.14 -5.32 -6.23
C ALA A 3 -7.36 -3.87 -6.69
N ASP A 4 -8.07 -3.71 -7.80
CA ASP A 4 -8.47 -2.40 -8.29
C ASP A 4 -9.55 -1.82 -7.37
N GLY A 5 -9.31 -0.59 -6.88
CA GLY A 5 -10.33 0.16 -6.16
C GLY A 5 -11.45 0.60 -7.10
N ALA A 6 -12.59 0.99 -6.55
CA ALA A 6 -13.69 1.55 -7.33
C ALA A 6 -13.34 2.92 -7.98
N ASP A 7 -12.26 3.57 -7.53
CA ASP A 7 -11.69 4.80 -8.10
C ASP A 7 -10.41 4.48 -8.89
N GLU A 8 -10.27 5.04 -10.09
CA GLU A 8 -9.10 4.86 -10.98
C GLU A 8 -7.77 5.26 -10.33
N GLY A 9 -7.80 6.15 -9.33
CA GLY A 9 -6.62 6.59 -8.57
C GLY A 9 -6.28 5.74 -7.34
N CYS A 10 -6.96 4.63 -7.09
CA CYS A 10 -6.80 3.84 -5.86
C CYS A 10 -6.51 2.37 -6.14
N VAL A 11 -5.36 1.88 -5.65
CA VAL A 11 -4.93 0.49 -5.83
C VAL A 11 -4.44 -0.11 -4.52
N THR A 12 -4.77 -1.39 -4.29
CA THR A 12 -4.23 -2.17 -3.18
C THR A 12 -3.42 -3.36 -3.71
N PHE A 13 -2.17 -3.46 -3.27
CA PHE A 13 -1.25 -4.54 -3.56
C PHE A 13 -1.14 -5.50 -2.38
N VAL A 14 -1.20 -6.80 -2.65
CA VAL A 14 -0.83 -7.85 -1.70
C VAL A 14 0.60 -8.26 -1.98
N MET A 15 1.50 -7.98 -1.02
CA MET A 15 2.90 -8.41 -1.03
C MET A 15 3.07 -9.60 -0.08
N HIS A 16 3.59 -10.70 -0.60
CA HIS A 16 3.84 -11.93 0.17
C HIS A 16 5.27 -11.93 0.70
N ASP A 17 5.48 -12.60 1.83
CA ASP A 17 6.77 -12.74 2.51
C ASP A 17 7.39 -11.39 2.94
N GLU A 18 6.53 -10.40 3.18
CA GLU A 18 6.90 -9.04 3.57
C GLU A 18 6.17 -8.61 4.86
N ASP A 19 6.80 -7.71 5.61
CA ASP A 19 6.35 -7.25 6.91
C ASP A 19 6.53 -5.72 7.10
N HIS A 20 6.63 -5.28 8.35
CA HIS A 20 6.86 -3.87 8.71
C HIS A 20 8.14 -3.29 8.12
N THR A 21 9.16 -4.10 7.86
CA THR A 21 10.48 -3.68 7.37
C THR A 21 10.35 -3.02 6.01
N LEU A 22 9.81 -3.75 5.03
CA LEU A 22 9.56 -3.20 3.70
C LEU A 22 8.33 -2.29 3.70
N GLY A 23 7.25 -2.67 4.38
CA GLY A 23 5.99 -1.92 4.41
C GLY A 23 6.18 -0.48 4.89
N ASN A 24 6.91 -0.27 5.99
CA ASN A 24 7.15 1.08 6.53
C ASN A 24 8.08 1.90 5.63
N SER A 25 9.15 1.27 5.11
CA SER A 25 10.11 1.92 4.23
C SER A 25 9.44 2.41 2.94
N LEU A 26 8.67 1.54 2.28
CA LEU A 26 7.90 1.89 1.08
C LEU A 26 6.86 2.96 1.37
N ARG A 27 6.09 2.83 2.45
CA ARG A 27 5.10 3.84 2.86
C ARG A 27 5.76 5.21 2.99
N TYR A 28 6.91 5.29 3.67
CA TYR A 28 7.62 6.55 3.87
C TYR A 28 8.04 7.18 2.55
N MET A 29 8.61 6.39 1.64
CA MET A 29 9.08 6.88 0.35
C MET A 29 7.92 7.31 -0.56
N VAL A 30 6.84 6.53 -0.63
CA VAL A 30 5.68 6.83 -1.48
C VAL A 30 4.97 8.10 -1.01
N MET A 31 4.86 8.32 0.31
CA MET A 31 4.28 9.56 0.87
C MET A 31 5.09 10.83 0.59
N LYS A 32 6.30 10.74 0.02
CA LYS A 32 7.07 11.91 -0.44
C LYS A 32 6.59 12.45 -1.79
N ASN A 33 5.83 11.66 -2.55
CA ASN A 33 5.28 12.12 -3.82
C ASN A 33 4.05 13.01 -3.56
N GLU A 34 4.06 14.24 -4.11
CA GLU A 34 2.97 15.22 -3.95
C GLU A 34 1.66 14.76 -4.60
N ASP A 35 1.74 13.91 -5.62
CA ASP A 35 0.58 13.32 -6.30
C ASP A 35 -0.11 12.23 -5.46
N VAL A 36 0.51 11.78 -4.36
CA VAL A 36 -0.07 10.79 -3.45
C VAL A 36 -0.88 11.49 -2.36
N GLU A 37 -2.16 11.16 -2.29
CA GLU A 37 -3.06 11.64 -1.23
C GLU A 37 -2.93 10.77 0.02
N PHE A 38 -2.86 9.45 -0.18
CA PHE A 38 -2.82 8.48 0.91
C PHE A 38 -1.96 7.27 0.53
N CYS A 39 -1.15 6.82 1.47
CA CYS A 39 -0.44 5.56 1.37
C CYS A 39 -0.33 4.90 2.76
N GLY A 40 -0.58 3.59 2.80
CA GLY A 40 -0.51 2.81 4.04
C GLY A 40 -0.32 1.32 3.77
N TYR A 41 0.11 0.61 4.80
CA TYR A 41 0.22 -0.85 4.77
C TYR A 41 -0.36 -1.46 6.05
N THR A 42 -0.87 -2.68 5.93
CA THR A 42 -1.46 -3.42 7.05
C THR A 42 -1.10 -4.90 6.94
N ILE A 43 -0.74 -5.51 8.07
CA ILE A 43 -0.67 -6.98 8.21
C ILE A 43 -2.07 -7.46 8.58
N THR A 44 -2.68 -8.32 7.77
CA THR A 44 -4.05 -8.83 8.00
C THR A 44 -4.14 -9.71 9.24
N HIS A 45 -3.12 -10.54 9.46
CA HIS A 45 -3.01 -11.41 10.62
C HIS A 45 -1.53 -11.68 10.91
N PRO A 46 -1.04 -11.60 12.17
CA PRO A 46 0.38 -11.79 12.49
C PRO A 46 0.98 -13.15 12.10
N SER A 47 0.14 -14.18 11.94
CA SER A 47 0.56 -15.51 11.47
C SER A 47 0.61 -15.66 9.95
N GLU A 48 0.20 -14.64 9.20
CA GLU A 48 0.32 -14.62 7.74
C GLU A 48 1.49 -13.72 7.33
N ASN A 49 2.44 -14.26 6.57
CA ASN A 49 3.54 -13.49 6.00
C ASN A 49 3.06 -12.77 4.73
N LYS A 50 2.19 -11.78 4.88
CA LYS A 50 1.79 -10.88 3.79
C LYS A 50 1.34 -9.53 4.33
N ILE A 51 1.55 -8.49 3.55
CA ILE A 51 1.01 -7.15 3.79
C ILE A 51 0.10 -6.73 2.65
N ASN A 52 -0.95 -5.99 3.02
CA ASN A 52 -1.75 -5.21 2.09
C ASN A 52 -1.19 -3.80 2.05
N PHE A 53 -0.79 -3.31 0.88
CA PHE A 53 -0.24 -1.98 0.67
C PHE A 53 -1.15 -1.18 -0.25
N ARG A 54 -1.71 -0.08 0.26
CA ARG A 54 -2.68 0.73 -0.45
C ARG A 54 -2.07 2.08 -0.81
N ILE A 55 -2.31 2.50 -2.05
CA ILE A 55 -1.95 3.82 -2.57
C ILE A 55 -3.21 4.45 -3.16
N GLN A 56 -3.43 5.72 -2.82
CA GLN A 56 -4.43 6.56 -3.43
C GLN A 56 -3.76 7.86 -3.88
N THR A 57 -3.87 8.15 -5.17
CA THR A 57 -3.38 9.39 -5.77
C THR A 57 -4.46 10.45 -5.73
N ARG A 58 -4.04 11.72 -5.68
CA ARG A 58 -4.92 12.86 -5.93
C ARG A 58 -5.38 12.73 -7.38
N GLY A 59 -6.66 12.39 -7.58
CA GLY A 59 -7.23 12.24 -8.91
C GLY A 59 -6.95 13.48 -9.77
N LYS A 60 -6.64 13.25 -11.04
CA LYS A 60 -6.97 14.21 -12.10
C LYS A 60 -8.27 13.78 -12.74
#